data_AF-A0A961DSJ9-F1
#
_entry.id   AF-A0A961DSJ9-F1
#
_cell.length_a   1.000
_cell.length_b   1.000
_cell.length_c   1.000
_cell.angle_alpha   90.00
_cell.angle_beta   90.00
_cell.angle_gamma   90.00
#
_symmetry.space_group_name_H-M   'P 1'
#
loop_
_entity.id
_entity.type
_entity.pdbx_description
1 polymer ?
#
loop_
_entity_poly.entity_id
_entity_poly.type
_entity_poly.pdbx_seq_one_letter_code
_entity_poly.pdbx_strand_id
1 'polypeptide(L)'
;MVLAAREAPLVAARVATTRLIVLVAAMIPSPGETGAQWWSNTGWETARRSQAERDGRATDGELDPVEEFLHDVDQEIIDETRNHVADQSDAPFQTPWPLEAWPSIPTRFVLPTRDRFFPADFQRGIVRERLGVTPDEIACGHLPALARPVELASLLLDYERTPGATGSSRS
;
A
#
# COMPACT_ATOMS: atom_id res chain seq x y z
N MET A 1 3.00 5.17 -8.46
CA MET A 1 1.95 4.29 -7.90
C MET A 1 1.63 4.55 -6.41
N VAL A 2 2.10 5.64 -5.81
CA VAL A 2 2.12 5.80 -4.33
C VAL A 2 0.82 6.41 -3.72
N LEU A 3 -0.15 6.82 -4.55
CA LEU A 3 -1.24 7.71 -4.15
C LEU A 3 -2.63 7.07 -3.94
N ALA A 4 -2.79 5.77 -4.20
CA ALA A 4 -4.13 5.15 -4.26
C ALA A 4 -4.93 5.31 -2.95
N ALA A 5 -4.26 5.23 -1.79
CA ALA A 5 -4.92 5.41 -0.49
C ALA A 5 -5.26 6.85 -0.12
N ARG A 6 -4.63 7.86 -0.75
CA ARG A 6 -5.03 9.27 -0.57
C ARG A 6 -6.38 9.53 -1.24
N GLU A 7 -6.52 9.07 -2.48
CA GLU A 7 -7.66 9.40 -3.34
C GLU A 7 -8.87 8.49 -3.10
N ALA A 8 -8.66 7.20 -2.80
CA ALA A 8 -9.75 6.25 -2.58
C ALA A 8 -10.81 6.71 -1.54
N PRO A 9 -10.46 7.18 -0.33
CA PRO A 9 -11.45 7.66 0.63
C PRO A 9 -12.10 8.99 0.21
N LEU A 10 -11.42 9.83 -0.58
CA LEU A 10 -11.98 11.10 -1.10
C LEU A 10 -13.01 10.88 -2.21
N VAL A 11 -12.80 9.84 -3.03
CA VAL A 11 -13.79 9.36 -3.99
C VAL A 11 -14.93 8.66 -3.26
N ALA A 12 -14.64 7.79 -2.29
CA ALA A 12 -15.66 7.09 -1.52
C ALA A 12 -16.59 8.03 -0.74
N ALA A 13 -16.06 9.13 -0.18
CA ALA A 13 -16.85 10.16 0.49
C ALA A 13 -17.80 10.91 -0.47
N ARG A 14 -17.50 10.93 -1.78
CA ARG A 14 -18.33 11.56 -2.82
C ARG A 14 -19.26 10.57 -3.52
N VAL A 15 -18.94 9.28 -3.51
CA VAL A 15 -19.75 8.21 -4.11
C VAL A 15 -20.54 7.52 -2.99
N ALA A 16 -21.76 8.00 -2.76
CA ALA A 16 -22.66 7.55 -1.69
C ALA A 16 -22.98 6.04 -1.70
N THR A 17 -22.65 5.32 -2.78
CA THR A 17 -22.85 3.87 -2.94
C THR A 17 -21.62 3.03 -2.61
N THR A 18 -20.53 3.63 -2.13
CA THR A 18 -19.30 2.88 -1.82
C THR A 18 -19.52 1.92 -0.66
N ARG A 19 -19.38 0.62 -0.92
CA ARG A 19 -19.61 -0.45 0.06
C ARG A 19 -18.33 -0.98 0.72
N LEU A 20 -17.18 -0.77 0.08
CA LEU A 20 -15.89 -1.33 0.48
C LEU A 20 -14.76 -0.47 -0.11
N ILE A 21 -13.73 -0.23 0.70
CA ILE A 21 -12.44 0.31 0.25
C ILE A 21 -11.42 -0.82 0.35
N VAL A 22 -10.67 -1.08 -0.73
CA VAL A 22 -9.53 -2.00 -0.71
C VAL A 22 -8.27 -1.22 -1.02
N LEU A 23 -7.33 -1.21 -0.09
CA LEU A 23 -6.02 -0.59 -0.25
C LEU A 23 -5.00 -1.68 -0.57
N VAL A 24 -4.21 -1.51 -1.62
CA VAL A 24 -3.20 -2.49 -2.06
C VAL A 24 -1.83 -1.81 -2.01
N ALA A 25 -0.90 -2.34 -1.20
CA ALA A 25 0.46 -1.80 -1.05
C ALA A 25 0.52 -0.28 -0.80
N ALA A 26 -0.45 0.28 -0.07
CA ALA A 26 -0.68 1.72 -0.04
C ALA A 26 -0.18 2.40 1.25
N MET A 27 0.23 3.66 1.14
CA MET A 27 0.47 4.54 2.30
C MET A 27 -0.85 4.87 3.01
N ILE A 28 -0.89 4.78 4.34
CA ILE A 28 -2.11 5.09 5.09
C ILE A 28 -1.89 6.43 5.81
N PRO A 29 -2.42 7.57 5.32
CA PRO A 29 -2.26 8.86 6.00
C PRO A 29 -3.02 8.93 7.33
N SER A 30 -2.49 9.75 8.25
CA SER A 30 -3.23 10.25 9.41
C SER A 30 -3.97 11.56 9.08
N PRO A 31 -5.07 11.89 9.76
CA PRO A 31 -5.75 13.18 9.61
C PRO A 31 -4.79 14.37 9.70
N GLY A 32 -4.85 15.27 8.71
CA GLY A 32 -3.98 16.47 8.65
C GLY A 32 -2.52 16.23 8.29
N GLU A 33 -2.10 14.98 8.09
CA GLU A 33 -0.73 14.61 7.71
C GLU A 33 -0.51 14.85 6.21
N THR A 34 0.64 15.43 5.84
CA THR A 34 1.07 15.52 4.43
C THR A 34 1.81 14.24 4.01
N GLY A 35 1.90 13.98 2.70
CA GLY A 35 2.70 12.86 2.20
C GLY A 35 4.17 12.95 2.60
N ALA A 36 4.73 14.16 2.67
CA ALA A 36 6.09 14.39 3.13
C ALA A 36 6.29 14.07 4.63
N GLN A 37 5.29 14.36 5.47
CA GLN A 37 5.34 14.06 6.90
C GLN A 37 5.17 12.56 7.19
N TRP A 38 4.45 11.84 6.34
CA TRP A 38 4.18 10.42 6.51
C TRP A 38 5.46 9.61 6.73
N TRP A 39 6.52 9.89 5.97
CA TRP A 39 7.80 9.19 6.06
C TRP A 39 8.41 9.26 7.45
N SER A 40 8.51 10.47 8.01
CA SER A 40 9.07 10.68 9.35
C SER A 40 8.14 10.19 10.45
N ASN A 41 6.84 10.38 10.29
CA ASN A 41 5.85 10.03 11.31
C ASN A 41 5.68 8.52 11.49
N THR A 42 5.92 7.75 10.43
CA THR A 42 5.82 6.29 10.47
C THR A 42 7.16 5.62 10.80
N GLY A 43 8.28 6.31 10.66
CA GLY A 43 9.61 5.71 10.78
C GLY A 43 9.97 4.80 9.61
N TRP A 44 9.35 5.03 8.45
CA TRP A 44 9.52 4.22 7.23
C TRP A 44 10.98 3.99 6.85
N GLU A 45 11.81 5.04 6.90
CA GLU A 45 13.19 4.96 6.46
C GLU A 45 14.03 4.01 7.32
N THR A 46 13.82 4.03 8.64
CA THR A 46 14.43 3.09 9.57
C THR A 46 13.97 1.67 9.28
N ALA A 47 12.67 1.46 9.10
CA ALA A 47 12.12 0.13 8.82
C ALA A 47 12.68 -0.46 7.52
N ARG A 48 12.75 0.34 6.46
CA ARG A 48 13.32 -0.06 5.16
C ARG A 48 14.79 -0.43 5.31
N ARG A 49 15.60 0.41 5.95
CA ARG A 49 17.04 0.14 6.15
C ARG A 49 17.27 -1.13 6.96
N SER A 50 16.54 -1.32 8.06
CA SER A 50 16.67 -2.53 8.87
C SER A 50 16.24 -3.78 8.10
N GLN A 51 15.24 -3.70 7.21
CA GLN A 51 14.89 -4.82 6.34
C GLN A 51 15.98 -5.08 5.29
N ALA A 52 16.50 -4.04 4.64
CA ALA A 52 17.59 -4.17 3.69
C ALA A 52 18.84 -4.82 4.32
N GLU A 53 19.21 -4.43 5.53
CA GLU A 53 20.30 -5.04 6.28
C GLU A 53 20.07 -6.53 6.56
N ARG A 54 18.85 -6.90 7.00
CA ARG A 54 18.47 -8.31 7.20
C ARG A 54 18.54 -9.13 5.91
N ASP A 55 18.19 -8.51 4.79
CA ASP A 55 18.21 -9.13 3.47
C ASP A 55 19.62 -9.15 2.83
N GLY A 56 20.63 -8.56 3.47
CA GLY A 56 21.97 -8.39 2.90
C GLY A 56 22.03 -7.42 1.71
N ARG A 57 21.06 -6.52 1.59
CA ARG A 57 20.99 -5.48 0.55
C ARG A 57 21.68 -4.20 0.99
N ALA A 58 22.05 -3.36 0.03
CA ALA A 58 22.63 -2.05 0.31
C ALA A 58 21.65 -1.19 1.14
N THR A 59 22.18 -0.55 2.19
CA THR A 59 21.42 0.32 3.11
C THR A 59 21.66 1.81 2.86
N ASP A 60 22.69 2.11 2.06
CA ASP A 60 23.13 3.43 1.63
C ASP A 60 22.92 3.60 0.10
N GLY A 61 22.95 4.86 -0.35
CA GLY A 61 22.70 5.21 -1.74
C GLY A 61 21.25 5.58 -2.06
N GLU A 62 21.03 5.96 -3.32
CA GLU A 62 19.72 6.31 -3.85
C GLU A 62 18.84 5.05 -3.98
N LEU A 63 17.52 5.22 -3.84
CA LEU A 63 16.55 4.16 -4.09
C LEU A 63 16.62 3.75 -5.56
N ASP A 64 17.02 2.51 -5.83
CA ASP A 64 16.87 1.91 -7.15
C ASP A 64 15.42 1.42 -7.33
N PRO A 65 14.62 2.04 -8.21
CA PRO A 65 13.23 1.63 -8.43
C PRO A 65 13.11 0.19 -8.92
N VAL A 66 14.12 -0.34 -9.63
CA VAL A 66 14.10 -1.72 -10.14
C VAL A 66 14.21 -2.70 -8.97
N GLU A 67 15.19 -2.49 -8.09
CA GLU A 67 15.40 -3.35 -6.92
C GLU A 67 14.27 -3.27 -5.90
N GLU A 68 13.64 -2.11 -5.75
CA GLU A 68 12.59 -1.91 -4.73
C GLU A 68 11.22 -2.34 -5.24
N PHE A 69 10.86 -1.99 -6.48
CA PHE A 69 9.51 -2.20 -7.00
C PHE A 69 9.38 -3.38 -7.96
N LEU A 70 10.40 -3.65 -8.79
CA LEU A 70 10.29 -4.57 -9.94
C LEU A 70 11.01 -5.91 -9.75
N HIS A 71 11.66 -6.14 -8.61
CA HIS A 71 12.50 -7.31 -8.35
C HIS A 71 11.80 -8.68 -8.48
N ASP A 72 10.47 -8.71 -8.50
CA ASP A 72 9.69 -9.93 -8.70
C ASP A 72 8.63 -9.82 -9.81
N VAL A 73 8.81 -8.85 -10.71
CA VAL A 73 8.03 -8.68 -11.94
C VAL A 73 8.83 -9.28 -13.11
N ASP A 74 8.16 -10.04 -13.97
CA ASP A 74 8.80 -10.66 -15.13
C ASP A 74 9.34 -9.60 -16.11
N GLN A 75 10.51 -9.85 -16.69
CA GLN A 75 11.20 -8.90 -17.56
C GLN A 75 10.34 -8.48 -18.78
N GLU A 76 9.55 -9.39 -19.34
CA GLU A 76 8.62 -9.10 -20.43
C GLU A 76 7.60 -8.01 -20.05
N ILE A 77 7.05 -8.10 -18.84
CA ILE A 77 6.12 -7.09 -18.30
C ILE A 77 6.84 -5.76 -18.04
N ILE A 78 8.07 -5.81 -17.49
CA ILE A 78 8.87 -4.60 -17.26
C ILE A 78 9.11 -3.87 -18.59
N ASP A 79 9.44 -4.61 -19.64
CA ASP A 79 9.73 -4.06 -20.95
C ASP A 79 8.49 -3.36 -21.58
N GLU A 80 7.30 -3.92 -21.37
CA GLU A 80 6.03 -3.31 -21.80
C GLU A 80 5.66 -2.06 -20.99
N THR A 81 6.00 -2.02 -19.69
CA THR A 81 5.68 -0.86 -18.83
C THR A 81 6.47 0.40 -19.15
N ARG A 82 7.64 0.30 -19.81
CA ARG A 82 8.45 1.48 -20.20
C ARG A 82 7.71 2.48 -21.09
N ASN A 83 6.68 2.02 -21.81
CA ASN A 83 5.83 2.87 -22.64
C ASN A 83 4.67 3.54 -21.87
N HIS A 84 4.51 3.25 -20.57
CA HIS A 84 3.33 3.59 -19.78
C HIS A 84 3.67 4.35 -18.47
N VAL A 85 4.94 4.67 -18.22
CA VAL A 85 5.34 5.45 -17.03
C VAL A 85 5.00 6.93 -17.27
N ALA A 86 4.02 7.45 -16.54
CA ALA A 86 3.74 8.89 -16.48
C ALA A 86 4.38 9.50 -15.23
N ASP A 87 4.94 10.70 -15.36
CA ASP A 87 5.42 11.48 -14.22
C ASP A 87 4.28 11.71 -13.23
N GLN A 88 4.46 11.25 -12.00
CA GLN A 88 3.55 11.58 -10.91
C GLN A 88 3.85 12.99 -10.43
N SER A 89 2.85 13.87 -10.45
CA SER A 89 2.98 15.21 -9.87
C SER A 89 3.27 15.13 -8.37
N ASP A 90 4.22 15.95 -7.89
CA ASP A 90 4.59 16.06 -6.47
C ASP A 90 3.53 16.76 -5.59
N ALA A 91 2.55 17.44 -6.19
CA ALA A 91 1.55 18.23 -5.48
C ALA A 91 0.79 17.50 -4.33
N PRO A 92 0.47 16.18 -4.44
CA PRO A 92 -0.16 15.42 -3.37
C PRO A 92 0.74 15.20 -2.14
N PHE A 93 2.07 15.32 -2.27
CA PHE A 93 2.98 15.18 -1.13
C PHE A 93 2.96 16.41 -0.20
N GLN A 94 2.57 17.58 -0.71
CA GLN A 94 2.64 18.83 0.04
C GLN A 94 1.32 19.24 0.68
N THR A 95 0.20 18.65 0.26
CA THR A 95 -1.12 19.02 0.77
C THR A 95 -1.54 18.07 1.89
N PRO A 96 -2.02 18.56 3.06
CA PRO A 96 -2.56 17.71 4.12
C PRO A 96 -3.64 16.76 3.61
N TRP A 97 -3.74 15.57 4.19
CA TRP A 97 -4.88 14.70 3.94
C TRP A 97 -6.14 15.35 4.56
N PRO A 98 -7.18 15.63 3.76
CA PRO A 98 -8.18 16.63 4.12
C PRO A 98 -9.33 16.07 4.96
N LEU A 99 -9.34 14.76 5.27
CA LEU A 99 -10.36 14.16 6.10
C LEU A 99 -9.97 14.23 7.58
N GLU A 100 -10.94 14.58 8.43
CA GLU A 100 -10.77 14.60 9.89
C GLU A 100 -10.66 13.18 10.48
N ALA A 101 -11.18 12.17 9.78
CA ALA A 101 -11.07 10.76 10.12
C ALA A 101 -11.25 9.88 8.87
N TRP A 102 -10.80 8.63 8.96
CA TRP A 102 -11.14 7.61 7.96
C TRP A 102 -12.66 7.41 7.89
N PRO A 103 -13.24 7.30 6.68
CA PRO A 103 -14.68 7.07 6.54
C PRO A 103 -15.09 5.75 7.20
N SER A 104 -16.32 5.68 7.72
CA SER A 104 -16.87 4.47 8.36
C SER A 104 -17.19 3.33 7.36
N ILE A 105 -16.68 3.42 6.13
CA ILE A 105 -16.83 2.41 5.10
C ILE A 105 -15.88 1.25 5.43
N PRO A 106 -16.33 -0.02 5.36
CA PRO A 106 -15.46 -1.17 5.52
C PRO A 106 -14.19 -1.01 4.67
N THR A 107 -13.04 -1.16 5.32
CA THR A 107 -11.73 -1.01 4.66
C THR A 107 -10.94 -2.30 4.81
N ARG A 108 -10.40 -2.79 3.70
CA ARG A 108 -9.46 -3.92 3.62
C ARG A 108 -8.10 -3.41 3.20
N PHE A 109 -7.07 -4.12 3.59
CA PHE A 109 -5.71 -3.84 3.16
C PHE A 109 -5.08 -5.14 2.63
N VAL A 110 -4.50 -5.08 1.45
CA VAL A 110 -3.73 -6.15 0.82
C VAL A 110 -2.25 -5.81 0.93
N LEU A 111 -1.54 -6.62 1.71
CA LEU A 111 -0.14 -6.44 2.05
C LEU A 111 0.74 -7.40 1.23
N PRO A 112 1.65 -6.89 0.38
CA PRO A 112 2.66 -7.72 -0.26
C PRO A 112 3.77 -8.09 0.73
N THR A 113 3.99 -9.38 0.96
CA THR A 113 4.88 -9.85 2.03
C THR A 113 6.37 -9.79 1.68
N ARG A 114 6.69 -9.64 0.39
CA ARG A 114 8.07 -9.49 -0.12
C ARG A 114 8.36 -8.05 -0.56
N ASP A 115 7.53 -7.10 -0.14
CA ASP A 115 7.71 -5.68 -0.44
C ASP A 115 8.99 -5.16 0.24
N ARG A 116 9.93 -4.69 -0.58
CA ARG A 116 11.20 -4.10 -0.13
C ARG A 116 11.05 -2.61 0.19
N PHE A 117 10.05 -1.95 -0.41
CA PHE A 117 9.73 -0.56 -0.20
C PHE A 117 8.89 -0.36 1.07
N PHE A 118 7.87 -1.19 1.30
CA PHE A 118 7.09 -1.24 2.54
C PHE A 118 7.25 -2.60 3.24
N PRO A 119 8.31 -2.79 4.05
CA PRO A 119 8.55 -4.07 4.73
C PRO A 119 7.30 -4.57 5.46
N ALA A 120 7.02 -5.87 5.34
CA ALA A 120 5.76 -6.47 5.81
C ALA A 120 5.45 -6.16 7.28
N ASP A 121 6.43 -6.29 8.18
CA ASP A 121 6.22 -6.03 9.61
C ASP A 121 5.90 -4.56 9.91
N PHE A 122 6.57 -3.65 9.19
CA PHE A 122 6.27 -2.22 9.26
C PHE A 122 4.83 -1.95 8.79
N GLN A 123 4.45 -2.48 7.63
CA GLN A 123 3.14 -2.22 7.06
C GLN A 123 2.02 -2.84 7.92
N ARG A 124 2.21 -4.04 8.50
CA ARG A 124 1.28 -4.63 9.49
C ARG A 124 1.06 -3.71 10.69
N GLY A 125 2.14 -3.09 11.18
CA GLY A 125 2.09 -2.11 12.27
C GLY A 125 1.21 -0.91 11.90
N ILE A 126 1.51 -0.26 10.77
CA ILE A 126 0.77 0.92 10.31
C ILE A 126 -0.70 0.61 10.02
N VAL A 127 -1.00 -0.53 9.39
CA VAL A 127 -2.38 -0.96 9.11
C VAL A 127 -3.17 -1.15 10.41
N ARG A 128 -2.58 -1.82 11.40
CA ARG A 128 -3.23 -2.02 12.71
C ARG A 128 -3.43 -0.69 13.44
N GLU A 129 -2.41 0.16 13.47
CA GLU A 129 -2.43 1.43 14.18
C GLU A 129 -3.44 2.41 13.58
N ARG A 130 -3.42 2.59 12.25
CA ARG A 130 -4.15 3.67 11.58
C ARG A 130 -5.52 3.27 11.05
N LEU A 131 -5.74 1.98 10.77
CA LEU A 131 -7.02 1.46 10.26
C LEU A 131 -7.72 0.50 11.23
N GLY A 132 -7.01 -0.06 12.22
CA GLY A 132 -7.59 -1.04 13.16
C GLY A 132 -7.96 -2.38 12.50
N VAL A 133 -7.40 -2.69 11.33
CA VAL A 133 -7.69 -3.94 10.60
C VAL A 133 -6.49 -4.87 10.55
N THR A 134 -6.74 -6.16 10.31
CA THR A 134 -5.69 -7.11 9.95
C THR A 134 -5.61 -7.15 8.42
N PRO A 135 -4.42 -6.98 7.81
CA PRO A 135 -4.28 -7.05 6.36
C PRO A 135 -4.43 -8.50 5.87
N ASP A 136 -4.97 -8.65 4.67
CA ASP A 136 -4.83 -9.87 3.88
C ASP A 136 -3.47 -9.83 3.17
N GLU A 137 -2.81 -10.97 3.04
CA GLU A 137 -1.42 -11.04 2.59
C GLU A 137 -1.30 -11.69 1.21
N ILE A 138 -0.39 -11.17 0.40
CA ILE A 138 -0.05 -11.72 -0.92
C ILE A 138 1.46 -11.89 -1.05
N ALA A 139 1.91 -13.03 -1.57
CA ALA A 139 3.32 -13.39 -1.60
C ALA A 139 4.10 -12.73 -2.76
N CYS A 140 4.13 -11.40 -2.82
CA CYS A 140 4.83 -10.62 -3.84
C CYS A 140 5.52 -9.36 -3.31
N GLY A 141 6.28 -8.70 -4.19
CA GLY A 141 6.86 -7.38 -4.00
C GLY A 141 5.80 -6.29 -4.12
N HIS A 142 6.25 -5.04 -4.25
CA HIS A 142 5.39 -3.85 -4.14
C HIS A 142 4.28 -3.75 -5.20
N LEU A 143 4.38 -4.52 -6.29
CA LEU A 143 3.48 -4.47 -7.44
C LEU A 143 2.57 -5.72 -7.57
N PRO A 144 1.62 -6.00 -6.64
CA PRO A 144 0.71 -7.14 -6.76
C PRO A 144 -0.03 -7.24 -8.10
N ALA A 145 -0.41 -6.10 -8.68
CA ALA A 145 -1.12 -6.07 -9.96
C ALA A 145 -0.27 -6.56 -11.15
N LEU A 146 1.06 -6.51 -11.05
CA LEU A 146 1.98 -7.00 -12.08
C LEU A 146 2.58 -8.36 -11.71
N ALA A 147 3.01 -8.52 -10.46
CA ALA A 147 3.67 -9.74 -10.00
C ALA A 147 2.68 -10.90 -9.77
N ARG A 148 1.45 -10.61 -9.32
CA ARG A 148 0.42 -11.61 -8.96
C ARG A 148 -1.01 -11.19 -9.37
N PRO A 149 -1.25 -10.84 -10.65
CA PRO A 149 -2.54 -10.32 -11.09
C PRO A 149 -3.74 -11.25 -10.82
N VAL A 150 -3.57 -12.56 -11.05
CA VAL A 150 -4.65 -13.54 -10.88
C VAL A 150 -5.01 -13.74 -9.41
N GLU A 151 -4.00 -13.81 -8.54
CA GLU A 151 -4.20 -13.96 -7.10
C GLU A 151 -4.85 -12.70 -6.50
N LEU A 152 -4.36 -11.51 -6.89
CA LEU A 152 -4.98 -10.24 -6.50
C LEU A 152 -6.44 -10.15 -6.97
N ALA A 153 -6.72 -10.48 -8.23
CA ALA A 153 -8.08 -10.45 -8.77
C ALA A 153 -9.01 -11.41 -8.02
N SER A 154 -8.52 -12.61 -7.67
CA SER A 154 -9.28 -13.60 -6.90
C SER A 154 -9.64 -13.05 -5.52
N LEU A 155 -8.67 -12.46 -4.81
CA LEU A 155 -8.88 -11.83 -3.51
C LEU A 155 -9.95 -10.71 -3.57
N LEU A 156 -9.88 -9.85 -4.59
CA LEU A 156 -10.84 -8.76 -4.79
C LEU A 156 -12.26 -9.28 -5.05
N LEU A 157 -12.41 -10.32 -5.87
CA LEU A 157 -13.70 -10.95 -6.15
C LEU A 157 -14.29 -11.63 -4.90
N ASP A 158 -13.44 -12.19 -4.03
CA ASP A 158 -13.91 -12.80 -2.79
C ASP A 158 -14.43 -11.77 -1.78
N TYR A 159 -13.86 -10.56 -1.75
CA TYR A 159 -14.40 -9.46 -0.94
C TYR A 159 -15.77 -8.99 -1.40
N GLU A 160 -16.02 -8.98 -2.72
CA GLU A 160 -17.34 -8.65 -3.27
C GLU A 160 -18.40 -9.64 -2.77
N ARG A 161 -18.03 -10.92 -2.68
CA ARG A 161 -18.90 -12.01 -2.22
C ARG A 161 -19.10 -12.00 -0.70
N THR A 162 -18.17 -11.45 0.07
CA THR A 162 -18.19 -11.46 1.55
C THR A 162 -17.98 -10.08 2.17
N PRO A 163 -18.91 -9.12 1.97
CA PRO A 163 -18.83 -7.81 2.60
C PRO A 163 -19.18 -7.93 4.09
N GLY A 164 -18.22 -8.22 4.98
CA GLY A 164 -18.48 -8.17 6.42
C GLY A 164 -17.56 -8.89 7.41
N ALA A 165 -16.53 -9.64 7.00
CA ALA A 165 -15.66 -10.30 7.98
C ALA A 165 -14.70 -9.29 8.65
N THR A 166 -15.15 -8.51 9.64
CA THR A 166 -14.23 -7.96 10.63
C THR A 166 -13.64 -9.15 11.39
N GLY A 167 -12.31 -9.19 11.50
CA GLY A 167 -11.58 -10.31 12.11
C GLY A 167 -12.16 -10.66 13.48
N SER A 168 -12.80 -11.82 13.56
CA SER A 168 -13.24 -12.39 14.83
C SER A 168 -12.03 -13.03 15.49
N SER A 169 -11.51 -12.36 16.52
CA SER A 169 -10.66 -12.94 17.55
C SER A 169 -11.29 -14.25 18.04
N ARG A 170 -10.67 -15.39 17.73
CA ARG A 170 -10.92 -16.61 18.50
C ARG A 170 -9.93 -16.65 19.66
N SER A 171 -10.55 -16.65 20.83
CA SER A 171 -10.07 -16.92 22.20
C SER A 171 -8.98 -17.97 22.32
#